data_AF-A0A946E8M0-F1
#
_entry.id   AF-A0A946E8M0-F1
#
_cell.length_a   1.000
_cell.length_b   1.000
_cell.length_c   1.000
_cell.angle_alpha   90.00
_cell.angle_beta   90.00
_cell.angle_gamma   90.00
#
_symmetry.space_group_name_H-M   'P 1'
#
loop_
_entity.id
_entity.type
_entity.pdbx_description
1 polymer ?
#
loop_
_entity_poly.entity_id
_entity_poly.type
_entity_poly.pdbx_seq_one_letter_code
_entity_poly.pdbx_strand_id
1 'polypeptide(L)'
;MTTNNRIVDEKTIVNNRLVFFSLRTFLSDFQSEEDRNYALLAENLHANVDSLISNCTMTGKAHNELHKWLMPHIQLIDDLAAAPNDVKAKAAIKSIQNSLKNFNQYFE
;
A
#
# COMPACT_ATOMS: atom_id res chain seq x y z
N MET A 1 -38.85 -4.24 1.84
CA MET A 1 -37.62 -3.62 2.39
C MET A 1 -36.50 -4.63 2.18
N THR A 2 -35.83 -4.55 1.03
CA THR A 2 -34.75 -5.47 0.66
C THR A 2 -33.43 -4.70 0.69
N THR A 3 -32.54 -5.21 1.53
CA THR A 3 -31.15 -4.84 1.76
C THR A 3 -30.36 -4.70 0.46
N ASN A 4 -29.94 -3.48 0.11
CA ASN A 4 -28.94 -3.28 -0.94
C ASN A 4 -27.55 -3.21 -0.28
N ASN A 5 -27.03 -4.39 0.04
CA ASN A 5 -25.72 -4.58 0.62
C ASN A 5 -24.68 -4.53 -0.51
N ARG A 6 -24.01 -3.37 -0.62
CA ARG A 6 -22.62 -3.16 -1.09
C ARG A 6 -22.05 -4.27 -2.00
N ILE A 7 -22.33 -4.20 -3.31
CA ILE A 7 -21.53 -4.91 -4.31
C ILE A 7 -20.21 -4.14 -4.44
N VAL A 8 -19.19 -4.60 -3.71
CA VAL A 8 -17.80 -4.28 -4.08
C VAL A 8 -17.50 -5.19 -5.26
N ASP A 9 -17.39 -4.62 -6.46
CA ASP A 9 -17.19 -5.35 -7.71
C ASP A 9 -15.97 -6.29 -7.63
N GLU A 10 -16.09 -7.52 -8.15
CA GLU A 10 -15.07 -8.56 -8.05
C GLU A 10 -13.72 -8.12 -8.64
N LYS A 11 -13.73 -7.32 -9.71
CA LYS A 11 -12.50 -6.78 -10.32
C LYS A 11 -11.82 -5.77 -9.41
N THR A 12 -12.60 -5.04 -8.61
CA THR A 12 -12.10 -4.10 -7.62
C THR A 12 -11.40 -4.82 -6.45
N ILE A 13 -11.97 -5.94 -6.01
CA ILE A 13 -11.36 -6.80 -4.99
C ILE A 13 -10.07 -7.45 -5.51
N VAL A 14 -10.07 -7.92 -6.76
CA VAL A 14 -8.89 -8.52 -7.41
C VAL A 14 -7.78 -7.48 -7.58
N ASN A 15 -8.08 -6.28 -8.09
CA ASN A 15 -7.09 -5.22 -8.27
C ASN A 15 -6.46 -4.78 -6.94
N ASN A 16 -7.27 -4.59 -5.89
CA ASN A 16 -6.74 -4.23 -4.56
C ASN A 16 -5.86 -5.35 -3.97
N ARG A 17 -6.20 -6.63 -4.21
CA ARG A 17 -5.39 -7.78 -3.80
C ARG A 17 -4.07 -7.89 -4.57
N LEU A 18 -4.07 -7.54 -5.85
CA LEU A 18 -2.86 -7.56 -6.69
C LEU A 18 -1.86 -6.50 -6.25
N VAL A 19 -2.31 -5.27 -6.00
CA VAL A 19 -1.49 -4.17 -5.44
C VAL A 19 -0.88 -4.60 -4.10
N PHE A 20 -1.71 -5.14 -3.19
CA PHE A 20 -1.23 -5.65 -1.91
C PHE A 20 -0.17 -6.75 -2.05
N PHE A 21 -0.34 -7.67 -3.01
CA PHE A 21 0.63 -8.72 -3.29
C PHE A 21 1.94 -8.14 -3.83
N SER A 22 1.89 -7.21 -4.80
CA SER A 22 3.06 -6.55 -5.36
C SER A 22 3.86 -5.77 -4.30
N LEU A 23 3.21 -4.99 -3.43
CA LEU A 23 3.88 -4.29 -2.33
C LEU A 23 4.64 -5.26 -1.42
N ARG A 24 4.05 -6.42 -1.12
CA ARG A 24 4.70 -7.45 -0.30
C ARG A 24 5.88 -8.10 -1.02
N THR A 25 5.76 -8.34 -2.32
CA THR A 25 6.85 -8.90 -3.13
C THR A 25 8.03 -7.96 -3.17
N PHE A 26 7.84 -6.67 -3.47
CA PHE A 26 8.93 -5.68 -3.47
C PHE A 26 9.66 -5.62 -2.13
N LEU A 27 8.93 -5.69 -1.01
CA LEU A 27 9.53 -5.70 0.33
C LEU A 27 10.26 -7.01 0.66
N SER A 28 9.86 -8.12 0.06
CA SER A 28 10.51 -9.42 0.22
C SER A 28 11.80 -9.47 -0.60
N ASP A 29 11.73 -9.08 -1.86
CA ASP A 29 12.85 -9.08 -2.80
C ASP A 29 13.96 -8.14 -2.30
N PHE A 30 13.59 -6.95 -1.82
CA PHE A 30 14.52 -6.00 -1.22
C PHE A 30 15.29 -6.56 -0.01
N GLN A 31 14.69 -7.47 0.77
CA GLN A 31 15.40 -8.10 1.90
C GLN A 31 16.45 -9.11 1.43
N SER A 32 16.34 -9.62 0.20
CA SER A 32 17.26 -10.57 -0.41
C SER A 32 18.39 -9.92 -1.21
N GLU A 33 18.29 -8.62 -1.51
CA GLU A 33 19.32 -7.88 -2.25
C GLU A 33 20.52 -7.51 -1.36
N GLU A 34 21.74 -7.77 -1.85
CA GLU A 34 22.99 -7.36 -1.20
C GLU A 34 23.21 -5.84 -1.30
N ASP A 35 22.86 -5.22 -2.43
CA ASP A 35 22.89 -3.78 -2.65
C ASP A 35 21.51 -3.15 -2.46
N ARG A 36 21.26 -2.67 -1.24
CA ARG A 36 19.97 -2.12 -0.83
C ARG A 36 19.72 -0.74 -1.44
N ASN A 37 19.09 -0.70 -2.61
CA ASN A 37 18.64 0.55 -3.22
C ASN A 37 17.28 1.01 -2.67
N TYR A 38 17.32 1.70 -1.53
CA TYR A 38 16.12 2.21 -0.85
C TYR A 38 15.29 3.19 -1.71
N ALA A 39 15.95 3.98 -2.55
CA ALA A 39 15.28 4.93 -3.44
C ALA A 39 14.46 4.20 -4.52
N LEU A 40 15.03 3.16 -5.14
CA LEU A 40 14.32 2.31 -6.09
C LEU A 40 13.15 1.57 -5.44
N LEU A 41 13.33 1.07 -4.21
CA LEU A 41 12.22 0.49 -3.45
C LEU A 41 11.10 1.52 -3.25
N ALA A 42 11.41 2.74 -2.82
CA ALA A 42 10.40 3.78 -2.62
C ALA A 42 9.66 4.13 -3.92
N GLU A 43 10.39 4.27 -5.04
CA GLU A 43 9.81 4.52 -6.36
C GLU A 43 8.84 3.41 -6.78
N ASN A 44 9.23 2.14 -6.61
CA ASN A 44 8.36 1.00 -6.91
C ASN A 44 7.11 0.95 -6.02
N LEU A 45 7.24 1.30 -4.74
CA LEU A 45 6.10 1.38 -3.81
C LEU A 45 5.15 2.53 -4.20
N HIS A 46 5.68 3.70 -4.57
CA HIS A 46 4.88 4.82 -5.07
C HIS A 46 4.12 4.46 -6.33
N ALA A 47 4.79 3.92 -7.34
CA ALA A 47 4.16 3.54 -8.60
C ALA A 47 3.02 2.53 -8.39
N ASN A 48 3.17 1.63 -7.42
CA ASN A 48 2.14 0.66 -7.09
C ASN A 48 0.93 1.30 -6.41
N VAL A 49 1.16 2.25 -5.49
CA VAL A 49 0.11 3.02 -4.83
C VAL A 49 -0.62 3.95 -5.82
N ASP A 50 0.11 4.59 -6.74
CA ASP A 50 -0.48 5.42 -7.79
C ASP A 50 -1.36 4.59 -8.74
N SER A 51 -0.95 3.35 -9.03
CA SER A 51 -1.76 2.39 -9.78
C SER A 51 -3.06 2.04 -9.04
N LEU A 52 -3.02 1.88 -7.70
CA LEU A 52 -4.21 1.66 -6.89
C LEU A 52 -5.19 2.85 -6.96
N ILE A 53 -4.66 4.08 -6.86
CA ILE A 53 -5.44 5.32 -6.91
C ILE A 53 -6.09 5.50 -8.29
N SER A 54 -5.28 5.36 -9.35
CA SER A 54 -5.75 5.55 -10.74
C SER A 54 -6.78 4.50 -11.18
N ASN A 55 -6.69 3.28 -10.65
CA ASN A 55 -7.65 2.22 -10.92
C ASN A 55 -8.78 2.13 -9.87
N CYS A 56 -8.89 3.12 -8.97
CA CYS A 56 -9.91 3.09 -7.93
C CYS A 56 -11.30 3.32 -8.50
N THR A 57 -12.09 2.26 -8.56
CA THR A 57 -13.52 2.28 -8.93
C THR A 57 -14.43 2.32 -7.70
N MET A 58 -13.85 2.28 -6.49
CA MET A 58 -14.59 2.27 -5.23
C MET A 58 -15.21 3.63 -4.95
N THR A 59 -16.48 3.64 -4.56
CA THR A 59 -17.18 4.86 -4.11
C THR A 59 -17.86 4.62 -2.76
N GLY A 60 -18.22 5.70 -2.06
CA GLY A 60 -18.92 5.63 -0.77
C GLY A 60 -17.99 5.35 0.42
N LYS A 61 -18.55 4.79 1.50
CA LYS A 61 -17.85 4.66 2.80
C LYS A 61 -16.50 3.93 2.69
N ALA A 62 -16.42 2.89 1.86
CA ALA A 62 -15.21 2.10 1.64
C ALA A 62 -14.04 2.92 1.06
N HIS A 63 -14.36 3.84 0.14
CA HIS A 63 -13.37 4.75 -0.47
C HIS A 63 -12.82 5.73 0.58
N ASN A 64 -13.69 6.27 1.43
CA ASN A 64 -13.27 7.18 2.50
C ASN A 64 -12.38 6.48 3.55
N GLU A 65 -12.68 5.23 3.90
CA GLU A 65 -11.82 4.45 4.80
C GLU A 65 -10.48 4.08 4.13
N LEU A 66 -10.47 3.79 2.82
CA LEU A 66 -9.22 3.60 2.09
C LEU A 66 -8.34 4.86 2.16
N HIS A 67 -8.90 6.06 1.98
CA HIS A 67 -8.13 7.31 2.08
C HIS A 67 -7.48 7.52 3.46
N LYS A 68 -8.16 7.11 4.54
CA LYS A 68 -7.60 7.19 5.90
C LYS A 68 -6.38 6.30 6.10
N TRP A 69 -6.31 5.16 5.40
CA TRP A 69 -5.15 4.29 5.41
C TRP A 69 -4.09 4.74 4.39
N LEU A 70 -4.53 5.18 3.22
CA LEU A 70 -3.68 5.48 2.07
C LEU A 70 -2.77 6.69 2.30
N MET A 71 -3.33 7.79 2.84
CA MET A 71 -2.54 8.98 3.15
C MET A 71 -1.35 8.71 4.08
N PRO A 72 -1.53 8.10 5.27
CA PRO A 72 -0.39 7.79 6.12
C PRO A 72 0.51 6.73 5.48
N HIS A 73 0.00 5.83 4.64
CA HIS A 73 0.83 4.87 3.92
C HIS A 73 1.78 5.55 2.92
N ILE A 74 1.29 6.51 2.13
CA ILE A 74 2.12 7.29 1.19
C ILE A 74 3.21 8.04 1.95
N GLN A 75 2.87 8.66 3.09
CA GLN A 75 3.86 9.35 3.92
C GLN A 75 4.98 8.42 4.40
N LEU A 76 4.68 7.15 4.70
CA LEU A 76 5.72 6.18 5.07
C LEU A 76 6.65 5.83 3.89
N ILE A 77 6.15 5.89 2.66
CA ILE A 77 6.95 5.68 1.45
C ILE A 77 7.80 6.94 1.19
N ASP A 78 7.25 8.14 1.38
CA ASP A 78 8.01 9.40 1.31
C ASP A 78 9.14 9.42 2.34
N ASP A 79 8.88 8.96 3.57
CA ASP A 79 9.87 8.84 4.63
C ASP A 79 10.98 7.83 4.28
N LEU A 80 10.66 6.78 3.51
CA LEU A 80 11.64 5.84 2.97
C LEU A 80 12.48 6.50 1.87
N ALA A 81 11.86 7.25 0.96
CA ALA A 81 12.55 7.96 -0.12
C ALA A 81 13.51 9.03 0.41
N ALA A 82 13.11 9.73 1.47
CA ALA A 82 13.87 10.79 2.11
C ALA A 82 14.82 10.30 3.23
N ALA A 83 14.92 8.98 3.44
CA ALA A 83 15.68 8.43 4.56
C ALA A 83 17.18 8.80 4.45
N PRO A 84 17.77 9.48 5.45
CA PRO A 84 19.16 9.94 5.38
C PRO A 84 20.19 8.82 5.59
N ASN A 85 19.75 7.63 6.00
CA ASN A 85 20.59 6.48 6.25
C ASN A 85 19.76 5.18 6.36
N ASP A 86 20.45 4.05 6.28
CA ASP A 86 19.93 2.70 6.43
C ASP A 86 19.06 2.49 7.68
N VAL A 87 19.40 3.10 8.80
CA VAL A 87 18.65 2.91 10.05
C VAL A 87 17.25 3.50 9.91
N LYS A 88 17.16 4.72 9.37
CA LYS A 88 15.88 5.38 9.07
C LYS A 88 15.11 4.65 7.97
N ALA A 89 15.79 4.21 6.92
CA ALA A 89 15.17 3.48 5.82
C ALA A 89 14.57 2.14 6.29
N LYS A 90 15.32 1.37 7.10
CA LYS A 90 14.82 0.11 7.71
C LYS A 90 13.63 0.35 8.65
N ALA A 91 13.64 1.46 9.39
CA ALA A 91 12.51 1.84 10.24
C ALA A 91 11.26 2.16 9.40
N ALA A 92 11.42 2.93 8.31
CA ALA A 92 10.33 3.22 7.38
C ALA A 92 9.77 1.93 6.75
N ILE A 93 10.63 1.04 6.26
CA ILE A 93 10.23 -0.28 5.73
C ILE A 93 9.39 -1.07 6.75
N LYS A 94 9.80 -1.10 8.01
CA LYS A 94 9.05 -1.79 9.07
C LYS A 94 7.68 -1.16 9.30
N SER A 95 7.58 0.16 9.25
CA SER A 95 6.31 0.87 9.34
C SER A 95 5.40 0.59 8.15
N ILE A 96 5.94 0.58 6.92
CA ILE A 96 5.21 0.20 5.69
C ILE A 96 4.65 -1.21 5.81
N GLN A 97 5.46 -2.18 6.26
CA GLN A 97 5.03 -3.56 6.50
C GLN A 97 3.89 -3.65 7.53
N ASN A 98 3.95 -2.86 8.60
CA ASN A 98 2.89 -2.82 9.61
C ASN A 98 1.61 -2.19 9.07
N SER A 99 1.72 -1.12 8.28
CA SER A 99 0.59 -0.50 7.58
C SER A 99 -0.13 -1.51 6.71
N LEU A 100 0.61 -2.33 5.96
CA LEU A 100 0.05 -3.41 5.13
C LEU A 100 -0.71 -4.46 5.96
N LYS A 101 -0.21 -4.85 7.14
CA LYS A 101 -0.92 -5.81 8.01
C LYS A 101 -2.30 -5.30 8.44
N ASN A 102 -2.42 -3.98 8.64
CA ASN A 102 -3.65 -3.34 9.05
C ASN A 102 -4.57 -2.99 7.88
N PHE A 103 -4.13 -3.12 6.62
CA PHE A 103 -4.92 -2.77 5.44
C PHE A 103 -6.31 -3.42 5.42
N ASN A 104 -6.37 -4.73 5.69
CA ASN A 104 -7.64 -5.46 5.66
C ASN A 104 -8.65 -4.98 6.71
N GLN A 105 -8.20 -4.32 7.79
CA GLN A 105 -9.08 -3.81 8.85
C GLN A 105 -9.98 -2.66 8.36
N TYR A 106 -9.67 -2.02 7.24
CA TYR A 106 -10.45 -0.91 6.67
C TYR A 106 -11.52 -1.37 5.66
N PHE A 107 -11.57 -2.67 5.33
CA PHE A 107 -12.47 -3.21 4.30
C PHE A 107 -13.48 -4.26 4.82
N GLU A 108 -13.54 -4.47 6.13
CA GLU A 108 -14.55 -5.31 6.81
C GLU A 108 -15.95 -4.65 6.86
#